data_AF-A0A843Z3P8-F1
#
_entry.id   AF-A0A843Z3P8-F1
#
_cell.length_a   1.000
_cell.length_b   1.000
_cell.length_c   1.000
_cell.angle_alpha   90.00
_cell.angle_beta   90.00
_cell.angle_gamma   90.00
#
_symmetry.space_group_name_H-M   'P 1'
#
loop_
_entity.id
_entity.type
_entity.pdbx_description
1 polymer ?
#
loop_
_entity_poly.entity_id
_entity_poly.type
_entity_poly.pdbx_seq_one_letter_code
_entity_poly.pdbx_strand_id
1 'polypeptide(L)' 'ELFRVDGPYGYGNGWNGRAIAALVIGVLPNLPGFFKQAGFVASVPGVFEALYTYAWFVGLAISAVVYVILMRGRR' A
#
# COMPACT_ATOMS: atom_id res chain seq x y z
N GLU A 1 -3.72 25.96 4.51
CA GLU A 1 -2.67 25.35 3.65
C GLU A 1 -3.20 24.43 2.57
N LEU A 2 -4.23 23.61 2.82
CA LEU A 2 -4.81 22.69 1.83
C LEU A 2 -5.26 23.33 0.50
N PHE A 3 -5.57 24.63 0.47
CA PHE A 3 -5.97 25.36 -0.74
C PHE A 3 -4.81 26.14 -1.41
N ARG A 4 -3.58 26.00 -0.91
CA ARG A 4 -2.38 26.63 -1.49
C ARG A 4 -1.60 25.59 -2.28
N VAL A 5 -1.38 25.86 -3.57
CA VAL A 5 -0.60 24.98 -4.46
C VAL A 5 0.83 24.81 -3.94
N ASP A 6 1.43 25.88 -3.43
CA ASP A 6 2.79 25.88 -2.85
C ASP A 6 2.82 25.56 -1.34
N GLY A 7 1.77 24.93 -0.81
CA GLY A 7 1.70 24.53 0.60
C GLY A 7 2.57 23.29 0.90
N PRO A 8 2.71 22.90 2.18
CA PRO A 8 3.46 21.70 2.58
C PRO A 8 2.89 20.39 2.00
N TYR A 9 1.66 20.44 1.47
CA TYR A 9 0.98 19.34 0.78
C TYR A 9 1.16 19.36 -0.74
N GLY A 10 1.92 20.30 -1.30
CA GLY A 10 2.25 20.34 -2.73
C GLY A 10 3.18 19.21 -3.18
N TYR A 11 3.95 18.60 -2.26
CA TYR A 11 4.91 17.53 -2.52
C TYR A 11 5.69 17.71 -3.85
N GLY A 12 5.93 16.66 -4.65
CA GLY A 12 6.48 16.80 -5.99
C GLY A 12 5.35 16.89 -7.00
N ASN A 13 5.10 18.09 -7.54
CA ASN A 13 4.06 18.32 -8.56
C ASN A 13 2.62 17.91 -8.12
N GLY A 14 2.29 18.09 -6.84
CA GLY A 14 1.01 17.69 -6.24
C GLY A 14 0.94 16.24 -5.75
N TRP A 15 1.98 15.43 -5.96
CA TRP A 15 1.96 14.00 -5.64
C TRP A 15 2.92 13.62 -4.50
N ASN A 16 2.41 12.87 -3.52
CA ASN A 16 3.24 12.22 -2.51
C ASN A 16 3.69 10.84 -2.99
N GLY A 17 4.80 10.77 -3.72
CA GLY A 17 5.36 9.50 -4.20
C GLY A 17 5.64 8.47 -3.09
N ARG A 18 5.87 8.91 -1.84
CA ARG A 18 6.06 8.01 -0.69
C ARG A 18 4.73 7.39 -0.25
N ALA A 19 3.63 8.13 -0.33
CA ALA A 19 2.29 7.60 -0.08
C ALA A 19 1.91 6.55 -1.15
N ILE A 20 2.24 6.81 -2.41
CA ILE A 20 2.02 5.85 -3.50
C ILE A 20 2.86 4.58 -3.26
N ALA A 21 4.15 4.73 -2.94
CA ALA A 21 5.01 3.59 -2.64
C ALA A 21 4.47 2.77 -1.45
N ALA A 22 4.01 3.43 -0.38
CA ALA A 22 3.41 2.77 0.77
C ALA A 22 2.15 1.97 0.39
N LEU A 23 1.27 2.55 -0.43
CA LEU A 23 0.09 1.86 -0.95
C LEU A 23 0.45 0.63 -1.78
N VAL A 24 1.40 0.77 -2.72
CA VAL A 24 1.85 -0.35 -3.56
C VAL A 24 2.42 -1.48 -2.71
N ILE A 25 3.28 -1.15 -1.73
CA ILE A 25 3.87 -2.15 -0.82
C ILE A 25 2.79 -2.84 0.03
N GLY A 26 1.75 -2.14 0.46
CA GLY A 26 0.63 -2.75 1.20
C GLY A 26 -0.23 -3.68 0.35
N VAL A 27 -0.36 -3.42 -0.96
CA VAL A 27 -1.18 -4.25 -1.87
C VAL A 27 -0.41 -5.50 -2.35
N LEU A 28 0.91 -5.41 -2.52
CA LEU A 28 1.75 -6.48 -3.08
C LEU A 28 1.54 -7.88 -2.45
N PRO A 29 1.49 -8.04 -1.11
CA PRO A 29 1.29 -9.35 -0.48
C PRO A 29 -0.06 -10.00 -0.77
N ASN A 30 -1.06 -9.21 -1.16
CA ASN A 30 -2.42 -9.69 -1.45
C ASN A 30 -2.57 -10.21 -2.88
N LEU A 31 -1.65 -9.87 -3.79
CA LEU A 31 -1.73 -10.22 -5.20
C LEU A 31 -1.73 -11.73 -5.47
N PRO A 32 -0.90 -12.56 -4.81
CA PRO A 32 -0.92 -14.00 -5.08
C PRO A 32 -2.24 -14.66 -4.68
N GLY A 33 -2.80 -14.31 -3.52
CA GLY A 33 -4.11 -14.81 -3.09
C GLY A 33 -5.26 -14.30 -3.99
N PHE A 34 -5.15 -13.07 -4.49
CA PHE A 34 -6.08 -12.55 -5.51
C PHE A 34 -6.01 -13.35 -6.81
N PHE A 35 -4.82 -13.63 -7.34
CA PHE A 35 -4.67 -14.42 -8.58
C PHE A 35 -5.26 -15.82 -8.47
N LYS A 36 -5.15 -16.44 -7.29
CA LYS A 36 -5.81 -17.71 -7.00
C LYS A 36 -7.33 -17.57 -7.01
N GLN A 37 -7.89 -16.57 -6.31
CA GLN A 37 -9.34 -16.35 -6.31
C GLN A 37 -9.93 -15.91 -7.65
N ALA A 38 -9.15 -15.22 -8.47
CA ALA A 38 -9.54 -14.83 -9.81
C ALA A 38 -9.36 -15.97 -10.84
N GLY A 39 -8.85 -17.13 -10.43
CA GLY A 39 -8.69 -18.30 -11.30
C GLY A 39 -7.52 -18.22 -12.28
N PHE A 40 -6.60 -17.27 -12.11
CA PHE A 40 -5.39 -17.15 -12.93
C PHE A 40 -4.33 -18.20 -12.58
N VAL A 41 -4.32 -18.69 -11.33
CA VAL A 41 -3.40 -19.73 -10.86
C VAL A 41 -4.15 -20.82 -10.11
N ALA A 42 -3.72 -22.07 -10.26
CA ALA A 42 -4.38 -23.24 -9.67
C ALA A 42 -4.18 -23.35 -8.15
N SER A 43 -3.05 -22.90 -7.63
CA SER A 43 -2.77 -22.89 -6.19
C SER A 43 -1.73 -21.84 -5.83
N VAL A 44 -1.81 -21.34 -4.60
CA VAL A 44 -0.78 -20.52 -3.96
C VAL A 44 -0.52 -21.07 -2.56
N PRO A 45 0.66 -20.84 -1.96
CA PRO A 45 0.90 -21.21 -0.57
C PRO A 45 -0.20 -20.66 0.35
N GLY A 46 -0.66 -21.45 1.32
CA GLY A 46 -1.78 -21.10 2.21
C GLY A 46 -1.59 -19.78 2.97
N VAL A 47 -0.34 -19.34 3.16
CA VAL A 47 0.00 -18.02 3.69
C VAL A 47 -0.62 -16.90 2.84
N PHE A 48 -0.55 -16.96 1.51
CA PHE A 48 -1.11 -15.94 0.63
C PHE A 48 -2.64 -15.98 0.57
N GLU A 49 -3.25 -17.14 0.78
CA GLU A 49 -4.69 -17.25 0.92
C GLU A 49 -5.16 -16.58 2.20
N ALA A 50 -4.48 -16.85 3.33
CA ALA A 50 -4.77 -16.22 4.60
C ALA A 50 -4.56 -14.69 4.55
N LEU A 51 -3.48 -14.24 3.90
CA LEU A 51 -3.22 -12.81 3.67
C LEU A 51 -4.37 -12.18 2.86
N TYR A 52 -4.84 -12.84 1.80
CA TYR A 52 -5.96 -12.34 1.00
C TYR A 52 -7.29 -12.33 1.75
N THR A 53 -7.58 -13.35 2.57
CA THR A 53 -8.77 -13.37 3.45
C THR A 53 -8.82 -12.13 4.35
N TYR A 54 -7.67 -11.67 4.83
CA TYR A 54 -7.53 -10.47 5.66
C TYR A 54 -6.90 -9.29 4.91
N ALA A 55 -7.06 -9.22 3.58
CA ALA A 55 -6.37 -8.26 2.71
C ALA A 55 -6.52 -6.81 3.17
N TRP A 56 -7.71 -6.44 3.64
CA TRP A 56 -7.99 -5.11 4.17
C TRP A 56 -7.14 -4.77 5.40
N PHE A 57 -7.03 -5.70 6.35
CA PHE A 57 -6.26 -5.47 7.57
C PHE A 57 -4.76 -5.44 7.30
N VAL A 58 -4.27 -6.42 6.55
CA VAL A 58 -2.85 -6.54 6.24
C VAL A 58 -2.39 -5.38 5.35
N GLY A 59 -3.16 -5.08 4.30
CA GLY A 59 -2.82 -4.01 3.38
C GLY A 59 -2.81 -2.64 4.04
N LEU A 60 -3.80 -2.34 4.90
CA LEU A 60 -3.81 -1.10 5.67
C LEU A 60 -2.68 -1.03 6.69
N ALA A 61 -2.42 -2.11 7.43
CA ALA A 61 -1.34 -2.14 8.43
C ALA A 61 0.03 -1.92 7.78
N ILE A 62 0.34 -2.63 6.69
CA ILE A 62 1.60 -2.48 5.97
C ILE A 62 1.71 -1.08 5.36
N SER A 63 0.67 -0.59 4.69
CA SER A 63 0.68 0.76 4.09
C SER A 63 0.90 1.83 5.15
N ALA A 64 0.25 1.73 6.31
CA ALA A 64 0.40 2.68 7.41
C ALA A 64 1.83 2.67 7.98
N VAL A 65 2.39 1.49 8.25
CA VAL A 65 3.76 1.35 8.76
C VAL A 65 4.78 1.91 7.77
N VAL A 66 4.68 1.52 6.50
CA VAL A 66 5.59 1.99 5.45
C VAL A 66 5.47 3.49 5.26
N TYR A 67 4.25 4.03 5.24
CA TYR A 67 4.02 5.47 5.14
C TYR A 67 4.66 6.23 6.31
N VAL A 68 4.46 5.77 7.54
CA VAL A 68 5.06 6.40 8.74
C VAL A 68 6.57 6.37 8.69
N ILE A 69 7.19 5.24 8.28
CA ILE A 69 8.64 5.13 8.14
C ILE A 69 9.15 6.10 7.06
N LEU A 70 8.52 6.10 5.90
CA LEU A 70 8.91 6.97 4.78
C LEU A 70 8.69 8.45 5.09
N MET A 71 7.69 8.80 5.90
CA MET A 71 7.40 10.20 6.27
C MET A 71 8.16 10.67 7.50
N ARG A 72 8.63 9.78 8.39
CA ARG A 72 9.42 10.13 9.58
C ARG A 72 10.75 10.84 9.24
N GLY A 73 11.38 10.49 8.12
CA GLY A 73 12.60 11.15 7.63
C GLY A 73 12.36 12.49 6.91
N ARG A 74 11.18 13.08 7.04
CA ARG A 74 10.74 14.29 6.32
C ARG A 74 10.37 15.46 7.24
N ARG A 75 10.79 15.40 8.50
CA ARG A 75 10.67 16.51 9.47
C ARG A 75 11.48 17.72 9.02
#